data_AF-A0A7C5XI78-F1
#
_entry.id   AF-A0A7C5XI78-F1
#
_cell.length_a   1.000
_cell.length_b   1.000
_cell.length_c   1.000
_cell.angle_alpha   90.00
_cell.angle_beta   90.00
_cell.angle_gamma   90.00
#
_symmetry.space_group_name_H-M   'P 1'
#
loop_
_entity.id
_entity.type
_entity.pdbx_description
1 polymer ?
#
loop_
_entity_poly.entity_id
_entity_poly.type
_entity_poly.pdbx_seq_one_letter_code
_entity_poly.pdbx_strand_id
1 'polypeptide(L)'
;MVSLTFTQYYTLSVLALAIALLLTRLVRHDVIGAIVLILLVIGGILSIEKALSFMVSTSVVVLGSIMIISKTLEESGFLDRLAEDLGRLVKSEYLLMTLTLFIVALVSGFMSDVALVSIFIPFMYALSRERKRRLSKYLIPLSYSAILGGRYTIFGTSTNLIIDQLWFEDFHRYLPIFQFLNIGLAIVLLGIPILLLIYLIMPNRENVVSSVDDLRIGKYIIEAKVDNDCDWVGKSRRAIEREYGIKILSVLPRRLSRLSRIVSGSTLIMEVPTDKIPVISSIGGLSLATTEQIEGGEVIEALVTGESSLVNNTIADLRISEKYGIRVVGISTGGRRVYGRISHVELKPGDALLLMGNEEDVARFMGDYGLVAMRGVGARLFNVRKGIVAIAVLVGATIASLLGVDMTLAFLTASLALILSGAINYRRLYQYVDWSVLVFMASFLALGYAMSSSGLSTVIAHVLPKSLIILFLITAILANFINNVTAAVIMTPIALTYPNPLIAVTVVAMASTTTFLTPFSHPANLLVYNPGGYKPKDYLIAGTLILLLVLIVTMVFTGSLRITI
;
A
#
# COMPACT_ATOMS: atom_id res chain seq x y z
N MET A 1 -38.01 31.23 9.20
CA MET A 1 -37.64 29.83 9.50
C MET A 1 -37.98 29.00 8.27
N VAL A 2 -37.01 28.31 7.67
CA VAL A 2 -37.30 27.41 6.54
C VAL A 2 -37.97 26.17 7.13
N SER A 3 -39.27 25.98 6.90
CA SER A 3 -39.98 24.75 7.29
C SER A 3 -39.56 23.62 6.35
N LEU A 4 -38.80 22.65 6.85
CA LEU A 4 -38.39 21.48 6.07
C LEU A 4 -39.59 20.55 5.83
N THR A 5 -39.61 19.88 4.67
CA THR A 5 -40.58 18.83 4.37
C THR A 5 -40.24 17.52 5.10
N PHE A 6 -41.19 16.59 5.21
CA PHE A 6 -40.92 15.26 5.79
C PHE A 6 -39.73 14.57 5.11
N THR A 7 -39.70 14.58 3.77
CA THR A 7 -38.61 14.02 2.97
C THR A 7 -37.26 14.63 3.35
N GLN A 8 -37.19 15.96 3.49
CA GLN A 8 -35.95 16.65 3.88
C GLN A 8 -35.51 16.32 5.31
N TYR A 9 -36.44 16.28 6.28
CA TYR A 9 -36.15 15.89 7.65
C TYR A 9 -35.65 14.45 7.74
N TYR A 10 -36.28 13.53 7.00
CA TYR A 10 -35.89 12.13 7.00
C TYR A 10 -34.49 11.94 6.38
N THR A 11 -34.24 12.51 5.20
CA THR A 11 -32.92 12.46 4.56
C THR A 11 -31.84 13.10 5.45
N LEU A 12 -32.14 14.22 6.11
CA LEU A 12 -31.21 14.86 7.05
C LEU A 12 -30.90 13.98 8.26
N SER A 13 -31.91 13.26 8.77
CA SER A 13 -31.75 12.32 9.89
C SER A 13 -30.86 11.13 9.50
N VAL A 14 -31.05 10.59 8.29
CA VAL A 14 -30.20 9.52 7.75
C VAL A 14 -28.77 10.01 7.54
N LEU A 15 -28.59 11.22 7.00
CA LEU A 15 -27.27 11.84 6.84
C LEU A 15 -26.57 12.04 8.19
N ALA A 16 -27.28 12.58 9.18
CA ALA A 16 -26.74 12.79 10.52
C ALA A 16 -26.32 11.47 11.19
N LEU A 17 -27.14 10.42 11.04
CA LEU A 17 -26.82 9.07 11.50
C LEU A 17 -25.56 8.53 10.80
N ALA A 18 -25.46 8.67 9.47
CA ALA A 18 -24.31 8.22 8.71
C ALA A 18 -23.01 8.90 9.18
N ILE A 19 -23.05 10.22 9.37
CA ILE A 19 -21.92 11.00 9.89
C ILE A 19 -21.55 10.54 11.31
N ALA A 20 -22.53 10.38 12.20
CA ALA A 20 -22.29 9.92 13.56
C ALA A 20 -21.61 8.54 13.59
N LEU A 21 -22.12 7.57 12.82
CA LEU A 21 -21.54 6.23 12.72
C LEU A 21 -20.11 6.27 12.17
N LEU A 22 -19.85 7.06 11.13
CA LEU A 22 -18.50 7.21 10.56
C LEU A 22 -17.52 7.84 11.55
N LEU A 23 -17.96 8.83 12.33
CA LEU A 23 -17.14 9.48 13.36
C LEU A 23 -16.79 8.55 14.52
N THR A 24 -17.68 7.62 14.89
CA THR A 24 -17.37 6.64 15.94
C THR A 24 -16.30 5.64 15.53
N ARG A 25 -16.13 5.37 14.22
CA ARG A 25 -15.19 4.38 13.66
C ARG A 25 -15.35 2.96 14.21
N LEU A 26 -16.49 2.65 14.85
CA LEU A 26 -16.78 1.34 15.43
C LEU A 26 -17.32 0.36 14.39
N VAL A 27 -17.97 0.87 13.35
CA VAL A 27 -18.60 0.09 12.28
C VAL A 27 -17.81 0.28 10.99
N ARG A 28 -17.66 -0.79 10.21
CA ARG A 28 -17.02 -0.71 8.90
C ARG A 28 -17.80 0.21 7.96
N HIS A 29 -17.08 0.92 7.10
CA HIS A 29 -17.66 1.94 6.22
C HIS A 29 -18.66 1.36 5.22
N ASP A 30 -18.38 0.20 4.63
CA ASP A 30 -19.27 -0.54 3.73
C ASP A 30 -20.61 -0.92 4.39
N VAL A 31 -20.57 -1.36 5.65
CA VAL A 31 -21.77 -1.67 6.45
C VAL A 31 -22.58 -0.41 6.71
N ILE A 32 -21.93 0.72 7.02
CA ILE A 32 -22.62 2.01 7.16
C ILE A 32 -23.31 2.40 5.84
N GLY A 33 -22.64 2.18 4.69
CA GLY A 33 -23.23 2.36 3.37
C GLY A 33 -24.51 1.56 3.19
N ALA A 34 -24.47 0.25 3.46
CA ALA A 34 -25.64 -0.62 3.36
C ALA A 34 -26.80 -0.16 4.26
N ILE A 35 -26.50 0.23 5.51
CA ILE A 35 -27.51 0.78 6.44
C ILE A 35 -28.16 2.04 5.85
N VAL A 36 -27.35 2.98 5.34
CA VAL A 36 -27.85 4.22 4.74
C VAL A 36 -28.75 3.92 3.54
N LEU A 37 -28.32 3.03 2.64
CA LEU A 37 -29.10 2.65 1.46
C LEU A 37 -30.46 2.05 1.86
N ILE A 38 -30.47 1.12 2.81
CA ILE A 38 -31.69 0.48 3.31
C ILE A 38 -32.64 1.50 3.94
N LEU A 39 -32.11 2.41 4.77
CA LEU A 39 -32.93 3.45 5.41
C LEU A 39 -33.55 4.40 4.36
N LEU A 40 -32.80 4.78 3.32
CA LEU A 40 -33.33 5.63 2.25
C LEU A 40 -34.49 4.95 1.48
N VAL A 41 -34.41 3.63 1.28
CA VAL A 41 -35.47 2.85 0.65
C VAL A 41 -36.68 2.69 1.58
N ILE A 42 -36.47 2.32 2.84
CA ILE A 42 -37.54 2.16 3.84
C ILE A 42 -38.29 3.48 4.06
N GLY A 43 -37.57 4.60 4.09
CA GLY A 43 -38.16 5.93 4.22
C GLY A 43 -38.92 6.43 2.98
N GLY A 44 -38.94 5.65 1.90
CA GLY A 44 -39.59 6.03 0.65
C GLY A 44 -38.90 7.19 -0.09
N ILE A 45 -37.65 7.51 0.26
CA ILE A 45 -36.86 8.54 -0.41
C ILE A 45 -36.38 8.03 -1.77
N LEU A 46 -36.06 6.73 -1.84
CA LEU A 46 -35.61 6.06 -3.06
C LEU A 46 -36.45 4.81 -3.33
N SER A 47 -36.74 4.56 -4.61
CA SER A 47 -37.24 3.24 -5.03
C SER A 47 -36.11 2.20 -4.94
N ILE A 48 -36.48 0.93 -4.77
CA ILE A 48 -35.54 -0.19 -4.79
C ILE A 48 -34.77 -0.21 -6.12
N GLU A 49 -35.44 0.00 -7.24
CA GLU A 49 -34.83 0.04 -8.58
C GLU A 49 -33.75 1.12 -8.68
N LYS A 50 -34.05 2.34 -8.19
CA LYS A 50 -33.07 3.43 -8.21
C LYS A 50 -31.90 3.15 -7.27
N ALA A 51 -32.16 2.62 -6.07
CA ALA A 51 -31.13 2.22 -5.14
C ALA A 51 -30.17 1.18 -5.74
N LEU A 52 -30.70 0.14 -6.39
CA LEU A 52 -29.92 -0.90 -7.06
C LEU A 52 -29.17 -0.39 -8.29
N SER A 53 -29.72 0.60 -9.01
CA SER A 53 -29.05 1.18 -10.19
C SER A 53 -27.66 1.75 -9.88
N PHE A 54 -27.44 2.26 -8.66
CA PHE A 54 -26.12 2.78 -8.27
C PHE A 54 -25.05 1.68 -8.13
N MET A 55 -25.45 0.44 -7.82
CA MET A 55 -24.52 -0.70 -7.75
C MET A 55 -23.96 -1.08 -9.12
N VAL A 56 -24.69 -0.77 -10.19
CA VAL A 56 -24.30 -1.08 -11.57
C VAL A 56 -23.92 0.19 -12.35
N SER A 57 -23.66 1.29 -11.64
CA SER A 57 -23.26 2.55 -12.26
C SER A 57 -21.90 2.44 -12.95
N THR A 58 -21.71 3.23 -14.01
CA THR A 58 -20.43 3.33 -14.74
C THR A 58 -19.26 3.55 -13.80
N SER A 59 -19.42 4.40 -12.79
CA SER A 59 -18.38 4.66 -11.79
C SER A 59 -17.99 3.42 -10.96
N VAL A 60 -18.95 2.61 -10.53
CA VAL A 60 -18.69 1.36 -9.78
C VAL A 60 -17.98 0.33 -10.64
N VAL A 61 -18.45 0.15 -11.87
CA VAL A 61 -17.87 -0.81 -12.80
C VAL A 61 -16.45 -0.41 -13.19
N VAL A 62 -16.23 0.87 -13.53
CA VAL A 62 -14.92 1.41 -13.90
C VAL A 62 -13.94 1.31 -12.73
N LEU A 63 -14.37 1.64 -11.51
CA LEU A 63 -13.52 1.47 -10.32
C LEU A 63 -13.11 0.01 -10.13
N GLY A 64 -14.05 -0.93 -10.23
CA GLY A 64 -13.77 -2.36 -10.13
C GLY A 64 -12.76 -2.84 -11.19
N SER A 65 -12.93 -2.43 -12.45
CA SER A 65 -11.98 -2.72 -13.53
C SER A 65 -10.59 -2.14 -13.26
N ILE A 66 -10.50 -0.91 -12.74
CA ILE A 66 -9.22 -0.27 -12.41
C ILE A 66 -8.53 -0.96 -11.24
N MET A 67 -9.28 -1.47 -10.26
CA MET A 67 -8.69 -2.24 -9.16
C MET A 67 -8.05 -3.54 -9.67
N ILE A 68 -8.70 -4.23 -10.61
CA ILE A 68 -8.13 -5.41 -11.28
C ILE A 68 -6.84 -5.05 -12.03
N ILE A 69 -6.86 -3.97 -12.83
CA ILE A 69 -5.70 -3.47 -13.57
C ILE A 69 -4.56 -3.08 -12.61
N SER A 70 -4.89 -2.30 -11.58
CA SER A 70 -3.94 -1.82 -10.57
C SER A 70 -3.29 -2.96 -9.81
N LYS A 71 -4.07 -3.97 -9.40
CA LYS A 71 -3.54 -5.12 -8.67
C LYS A 71 -2.61 -5.96 -9.55
N THR A 72 -2.94 -6.09 -10.83
CA THR A 72 -2.06 -6.75 -11.82
C THR A 72 -0.73 -6.02 -11.96
N LEU A 73 -0.77 -4.69 -12.01
CA LEU A 73 0.44 -3.85 -12.08
C LEU A 73 1.28 -3.97 -10.79
N GLU A 74 0.63 -3.96 -9.61
CA GLU A 74 1.28 -4.20 -8.32
C GLU A 74 1.97 -5.56 -8.24
N GLU A 75 1.28 -6.65 -8.61
CA GLU A 75 1.82 -8.01 -8.53
C GLU A 75 2.89 -8.31 -9.60
N SER A 76 2.92 -7.55 -10.71
CA SER A 76 3.93 -7.71 -11.76
C SER A 76 5.36 -7.38 -11.32
N GLY A 77 5.51 -6.62 -10.22
CA GLY A 77 6.79 -6.08 -9.77
C GLY A 77 7.39 -5.02 -10.70
N PHE A 78 6.64 -4.51 -11.68
CA PHE A 78 7.11 -3.45 -12.58
C PHE A 78 7.56 -2.20 -11.82
N LEU A 79 6.75 -1.76 -10.85
CA LEU A 79 7.05 -0.57 -10.04
C LEU A 79 8.21 -0.81 -9.06
N ASP A 80 8.35 -2.02 -8.53
CA ASP A 80 9.50 -2.41 -7.71
C ASP A 80 10.80 -2.30 -8.53
N ARG A 81 10.83 -2.85 -9.74
CA ARG A 81 11.97 -2.76 -10.66
C ARG A 81 12.29 -1.32 -11.04
N LEU A 82 11.27 -0.52 -11.35
CA LEU A 82 11.45 0.89 -11.68
C LEU A 82 12.08 1.66 -10.51
N ALA A 83 11.69 1.37 -9.26
CA ALA A 83 12.29 1.97 -8.08
C ALA A 83 13.76 1.53 -7.91
N GLU A 84 14.08 0.25 -8.12
CA GLU A 84 15.47 -0.25 -8.09
C GLU A 84 16.35 0.40 -9.15
N ASP A 85 15.87 0.50 -10.40
CA ASP A 85 16.60 1.10 -11.51
C ASP A 85 16.88 2.59 -11.25
N LEU A 86 15.90 3.33 -10.69
CA LEU A 86 16.10 4.72 -10.25
C LEU A 86 17.18 4.84 -9.18
N GLY A 87 17.14 3.98 -8.17
CA GLY A 87 18.15 3.98 -7.09
C GLY A 87 19.57 3.73 -7.59
N ARG A 88 19.73 2.91 -8.64
CA ARG A 88 21.02 2.63 -9.27
C ARG A 88 21.52 3.78 -10.14
N LEU A 89 20.64 4.41 -10.92
CA LEU A 89 21.00 5.44 -11.90
C LEU A 89 21.22 6.82 -11.26
N VAL A 90 20.48 7.15 -10.19
CA VAL A 90 20.46 8.51 -9.62
C VAL A 90 21.28 8.58 -8.34
N LYS A 91 22.44 9.24 -8.40
CA LYS A 91 23.35 9.35 -7.24
C LYS A 91 22.96 10.40 -6.22
N SER A 92 22.29 11.48 -6.65
CA SER A 92 21.88 12.60 -5.78
C SER A 92 20.62 12.24 -5.00
N GLU A 93 20.67 12.35 -3.67
CA GLU A 93 19.55 12.02 -2.78
C GLU A 93 18.31 12.89 -3.08
N TYR A 94 18.50 14.20 -3.24
CA TYR A 94 17.40 15.13 -3.55
C TYR A 94 16.79 14.86 -4.92
N LEU A 95 17.61 14.56 -5.93
CA LEU A 95 17.13 14.24 -7.26
C LEU A 95 16.37 12.91 -7.26
N LEU A 96 16.89 11.89 -6.56
CA LEU A 96 16.23 10.60 -6.43
C LEU A 96 14.87 10.75 -5.73
N MET A 97 14.82 11.48 -4.61
CA MET A 97 13.58 11.76 -3.91
C MET A 97 12.59 12.51 -4.81
N THR A 98 13.04 13.55 -5.53
CA THR A 98 12.20 14.33 -6.46
C THR A 98 11.60 13.44 -7.55
N LEU A 99 12.42 12.60 -8.19
CA LEU A 99 11.98 11.70 -9.25
C LEU A 99 11.04 10.63 -8.71
N THR A 100 11.31 10.08 -7.53
CA THR A 100 10.39 9.11 -6.90
C THR A 100 9.06 9.74 -6.58
N LEU A 101 9.02 10.92 -5.95
CA LEU A 101 7.78 11.63 -5.65
C LEU A 101 7.00 11.93 -6.93
N PHE A 102 7.68 12.43 -7.97
CA PHE A 102 7.06 12.71 -9.27
C PHE A 102 6.44 11.46 -9.89
N ILE A 103 7.16 10.34 -9.89
CA ILE A 103 6.66 9.09 -10.46
C ILE A 103 5.49 8.56 -9.64
N VAL A 104 5.56 8.60 -8.31
CA VAL A 104 4.46 8.18 -7.45
C VAL A 104 3.21 9.03 -7.72
N ALA A 105 3.35 10.34 -7.87
CA ALA A 105 2.25 11.23 -8.21
C ALA A 105 1.69 10.92 -9.61
N LEU A 106 2.55 10.69 -10.61
CA LEU A 106 2.14 10.39 -11.98
C LEU A 106 1.47 9.01 -12.13
N VAL A 107 1.85 8.04 -11.32
CA VAL A 107 1.25 6.71 -11.34
C VAL A 107 -0.05 6.68 -10.55
N SER A 108 -0.17 7.48 -9.48
CA SER A 108 -1.38 7.54 -8.63
C SER A 108 -2.63 7.96 -9.38
N GLY A 109 -2.56 8.82 -10.41
CA GLY A 109 -3.73 9.12 -11.25
C GLY A 109 -4.34 7.92 -11.98
N PHE A 110 -3.75 6.73 -11.87
CA PHE A 110 -4.23 5.50 -12.48
C PHE A 110 -4.25 4.30 -11.54
N MET A 111 -3.79 4.46 -10.29
CA MET A 111 -3.64 3.36 -9.33
C MET A 111 -4.13 3.78 -7.94
N SER A 112 -4.47 2.79 -7.11
CA SER A 112 -4.75 3.05 -5.70
C SER A 112 -3.51 3.62 -4.99
N ASP A 113 -3.69 4.79 -4.36
CA ASP A 113 -2.69 5.44 -3.51
C ASP A 113 -2.12 4.49 -2.44
N VAL A 114 -2.95 3.60 -1.91
CA VAL A 114 -2.60 2.64 -0.86
C VAL A 114 -1.60 1.60 -1.38
N ALA A 115 -1.84 1.11 -2.60
CA ALA A 115 -0.95 0.16 -3.26
C ALA A 115 0.40 0.81 -3.57
N LEU A 116 0.40 2.04 -4.11
CA LEU A 116 1.63 2.77 -4.41
C LEU A 116 2.48 3.02 -3.17
N VAL A 117 1.86 3.52 -2.09
CA VAL A 117 2.60 3.75 -0.84
C VAL A 117 3.18 2.43 -0.31
N SER A 118 2.41 1.34 -0.34
CA SER A 118 2.88 0.02 0.10
C SER A 118 4.07 -0.50 -0.72
N ILE A 119 4.05 -0.34 -2.05
CA ILE A 119 5.15 -0.73 -2.95
C ILE A 119 6.42 0.09 -2.67
N PHE A 120 6.26 1.39 -2.42
CA PHE A 120 7.39 2.30 -2.26
C PHE A 120 7.94 2.37 -0.83
N ILE A 121 7.19 1.93 0.20
CA ILE A 121 7.70 1.88 1.60
C ILE A 121 9.01 1.05 1.69
N PRO A 122 9.08 -0.19 1.17
CA PRO A 122 10.32 -0.96 1.21
C PRO A 122 11.47 -0.30 0.46
N PHE A 123 11.20 0.38 -0.65
CA PHE A 123 12.19 1.15 -1.38
C PHE A 123 12.69 2.37 -0.58
N MET A 124 11.79 3.16 0.01
CA MET A 124 12.14 4.25 0.93
C MET A 124 12.95 3.76 2.12
N TYR A 125 12.62 2.56 2.62
CA TYR A 125 13.38 1.93 3.68
C TYR A 125 14.81 1.58 3.25
N ALA A 126 14.98 0.92 2.11
CA ALA A 126 16.31 0.62 1.56
C ALA A 126 17.12 1.91 1.33
N LEU A 127 16.50 2.93 0.74
CA LEU A 127 17.12 4.24 0.50
C LEU A 127 17.55 4.92 1.81
N SER A 128 16.70 4.86 2.85
CA SER A 128 17.03 5.43 4.16
C SER A 128 18.28 4.80 4.78
N ARG A 129 18.46 3.48 4.59
CA ARG A 129 19.65 2.74 5.06
C ARG A 129 20.89 3.09 4.26
N GLU A 130 20.80 3.07 2.93
CA GLU A 130 21.92 3.40 2.03
C GLU A 130 22.43 4.83 2.30
N ARG A 131 21.51 5.78 2.47
CA ARG A 131 21.83 7.21 2.67
C ARG A 131 22.02 7.60 4.13
N LYS A 132 21.95 6.65 5.06
CA LYS A 132 22.09 6.89 6.52
C LYS A 132 21.14 7.99 7.04
N ARG A 133 19.92 8.02 6.52
CA ARG A 133 18.84 8.94 6.94
C ARG A 133 17.75 8.16 7.67
N ARG A 134 16.97 8.84 8.50
CA ARG A 134 15.82 8.23 9.18
C ARG A 134 14.67 8.03 8.20
N LEU A 135 13.98 6.88 8.28
CA LEU A 135 12.83 6.54 7.43
C LEU A 135 11.71 7.57 7.55
N SER A 136 11.51 8.13 8.75
CA SER A 136 10.56 9.19 9.08
C SER A 136 10.72 10.49 8.27
N LYS A 137 11.81 10.69 7.53
CA LYS A 137 11.90 11.81 6.58
C LYS A 137 11.18 11.56 5.26
N TYR A 138 11.06 10.30 4.86
CA TYR A 138 10.61 9.92 3.51
C TYR A 138 9.10 9.65 3.43
N LEU A 139 8.51 9.13 4.51
CA LEU A 139 7.22 8.47 4.40
C LEU A 139 6.02 9.43 4.28
N ILE A 140 5.95 10.55 5.02
CA ILE A 140 4.91 11.57 4.81
C ILE A 140 4.99 12.15 3.39
N PRO A 141 6.15 12.60 2.89
CA PRO A 141 6.29 13.04 1.51
C PRO A 141 5.81 12.01 0.49
N LEU A 142 6.18 10.73 0.67
CA LEU A 142 5.73 9.64 -0.19
C LEU A 142 4.20 9.54 -0.22
N SER A 143 3.58 9.48 0.96
CA SER A 143 2.13 9.31 1.09
C SER A 143 1.36 10.49 0.51
N TYR A 144 1.83 11.71 0.76
CA TYR A 144 1.23 12.91 0.18
C TYR A 144 1.42 12.99 -1.33
N SER A 145 2.54 12.52 -1.86
CA SER A 145 2.76 12.45 -3.31
C SER A 145 1.77 11.52 -3.99
N ALA A 146 1.49 10.36 -3.37
CA ALA A 146 0.44 9.47 -3.85
C ALA A 146 -0.91 10.19 -3.85
N ILE A 147 -1.35 10.74 -2.71
CA ILE A 147 -2.66 11.41 -2.61
C ILE A 147 -2.80 12.63 -3.56
N LEU A 148 -1.71 13.37 -3.84
CA LEU A 148 -1.71 14.47 -4.81
C LEU A 148 -1.96 14.00 -6.24
N GLY A 149 -1.44 12.82 -6.58
CA GLY A 149 -1.49 12.25 -7.93
C GLY A 149 -2.88 11.84 -8.40
N GLY A 150 -3.74 11.36 -7.50
CA GLY A 150 -5.07 10.85 -7.85
C GLY A 150 -6.04 11.88 -8.45
N ARG A 151 -5.66 13.16 -8.52
CA ARG A 151 -6.57 14.30 -8.77
C ARG A 151 -6.74 14.71 -10.22
N TYR A 152 -5.76 14.46 -11.08
CA TYR A 152 -5.77 14.99 -12.45
C TYR A 152 -6.58 14.17 -13.45
N THR A 153 -7.05 12.98 -13.07
CA THR A 153 -7.97 12.14 -13.85
C THR A 153 -9.27 11.88 -13.08
N ILE A 154 -10.37 11.64 -13.81
CA ILE A 154 -11.66 11.25 -13.23
C ILE A 154 -11.55 9.94 -12.44
N PHE A 155 -10.75 8.99 -12.92
CA PHE A 155 -10.63 7.67 -12.31
C PHE A 155 -9.45 7.50 -11.33
N GLY A 156 -8.59 8.52 -11.18
CA GLY A 156 -7.45 8.47 -10.26
C GLY A 156 -7.85 8.40 -8.79
N THR A 157 -9.09 8.77 -8.46
CA THR A 157 -9.65 8.64 -7.11
C THR A 157 -11.13 8.31 -7.17
N SER A 158 -11.59 7.49 -6.22
CA SER A 158 -13.00 7.15 -6.06
C SER A 158 -13.88 8.38 -5.85
N THR A 159 -13.34 9.44 -5.25
CA THR A 159 -14.07 10.71 -5.05
C THR A 159 -14.43 11.41 -6.36
N ASN A 160 -13.54 11.36 -7.36
CA ASN A 160 -13.77 11.99 -8.67
C ASN A 160 -14.80 11.18 -9.47
N LEU A 161 -14.78 9.86 -9.39
CA LEU A 161 -15.82 8.99 -9.96
C LEU A 161 -17.20 9.26 -9.34
N ILE A 162 -17.25 9.43 -8.01
CA ILE A 162 -18.51 9.78 -7.34
C ILE A 162 -19.04 11.12 -7.83
N ILE A 163 -18.17 12.12 -7.92
CA ILE A 163 -18.52 13.45 -8.40
C ILE A 163 -19.06 13.37 -9.83
N ASP A 164 -18.39 12.61 -10.68
CA ASP A 164 -18.78 12.39 -12.07
C ASP A 164 -20.14 11.71 -12.20
N GLN A 165 -20.41 10.68 -11.37
CA GLN A 165 -21.71 10.03 -11.34
C GLN A 165 -22.82 10.98 -10.85
N LEU A 166 -22.61 11.74 -9.77
CA LEU A 166 -23.60 12.69 -9.28
C LEU A 166 -23.84 13.84 -10.28
N TRP A 167 -22.80 14.24 -11.02
CA TRP A 167 -22.93 15.17 -12.14
C TRP A 167 -23.77 14.58 -13.28
N PHE A 168 -23.59 13.30 -13.60
CA PHE A 168 -24.39 12.60 -14.62
C PHE A 168 -25.87 12.51 -14.25
N GLU A 169 -26.20 12.36 -12.97
CA GLU A 169 -27.60 12.33 -12.52
C GLU A 169 -28.35 13.64 -12.84
N ASP A 170 -27.68 14.79 -12.75
CA ASP A 170 -28.29 16.10 -13.01
C ASP A 170 -28.18 16.54 -14.47
N PHE A 171 -27.08 16.19 -15.16
CA PHE A 171 -26.77 16.71 -16.50
C PHE A 171 -26.79 15.66 -17.62
N HIS A 172 -26.97 14.38 -17.31
CA HIS A 172 -26.99 13.26 -18.26
C HIS A 172 -25.79 13.20 -19.21
N ARG A 173 -24.65 13.70 -18.74
CA ARG A 173 -23.36 13.67 -19.44
C ARG A 173 -22.26 13.51 -18.42
N TYR A 174 -21.30 12.65 -18.70
CA TYR A 174 -20.10 12.51 -17.87
C TYR A 174 -19.15 13.69 -18.10
N LEU A 175 -18.37 14.01 -17.07
CA LEU A 175 -17.26 14.94 -17.16
C LEU A 175 -16.17 14.33 -18.06
N PRO A 176 -15.46 15.15 -18.85
CA PRO A 176 -14.28 14.68 -19.57
C PRO A 176 -13.28 14.02 -18.62
N ILE A 177 -12.63 12.94 -19.06
CA ILE A 177 -11.63 12.19 -18.25
C ILE A 177 -10.56 13.12 -17.65
N PHE A 178 -10.16 14.13 -18.41
CA PHE A 178 -9.15 15.11 -18.07
C PHE A 178 -9.71 16.47 -17.63
N GLN A 179 -10.97 16.50 -17.16
CA GLN A 179 -11.63 17.71 -16.65
C GLN A 179 -10.77 18.43 -15.59
N PHE A 180 -10.06 17.67 -14.76
CA PHE A 180 -9.24 18.18 -13.67
C PHE A 180 -7.75 18.25 -13.99
N LEU A 181 -7.34 17.95 -15.23
CA LEU A 181 -5.94 17.76 -15.60
C LEU A 181 -5.08 18.98 -15.32
N ASN A 182 -5.51 20.17 -15.77
CA ASN A 182 -4.71 21.38 -15.66
C ASN A 182 -4.47 21.78 -14.19
N ILE A 183 -5.51 21.72 -13.36
CA ILE A 183 -5.42 22.06 -11.93
C ILE A 183 -4.61 20.99 -11.20
N GLY A 184 -4.90 19.71 -11.45
CA GLY A 184 -4.20 18.60 -10.81
C GLY A 184 -2.71 18.56 -11.14
N LEU A 185 -2.32 18.77 -12.40
CA LEU A 185 -0.91 18.87 -12.80
C LEU A 185 -0.23 20.08 -12.17
N ALA A 186 -0.88 21.25 -12.13
CA ALA A 186 -0.32 22.42 -11.45
C ALA A 186 -0.06 22.14 -9.95
N ILE A 187 -1.01 21.47 -9.28
CA ILE A 187 -0.86 21.04 -7.88
C ILE A 187 0.30 20.05 -7.72
N VAL A 188 0.46 19.07 -8.62
CA VAL A 188 1.57 18.09 -8.54
C VAL A 188 2.91 18.79 -8.75
N LEU A 189 3.04 19.62 -9.80
CA LEU A 189 4.28 20.32 -10.14
C LEU A 189 4.72 21.29 -9.04
N LEU A 190 3.79 22.04 -8.45
CA LEU A 190 4.08 22.95 -7.33
C LEU A 190 4.16 22.21 -5.99
N GLY A 191 3.50 21.07 -5.87
CA GLY A 191 3.45 20.24 -4.67
C GLY A 191 4.77 19.54 -4.40
N ILE A 192 5.46 19.05 -5.43
CA ILE A 192 6.75 18.35 -5.25
C ILE A 192 7.80 19.20 -4.55
N PRO A 193 8.07 20.47 -4.94
CA PRO A 193 8.94 21.35 -4.17
C PRO A 193 8.53 21.49 -2.70
N ILE A 194 7.24 21.57 -2.40
CA ILE A 194 6.73 21.66 -1.02
C ILE A 194 6.90 20.31 -0.29
N LEU A 195 6.75 19.17 -0.97
CA LEU A 195 7.04 17.85 -0.41
C LEU A 195 8.53 17.67 -0.10
N LEU A 196 9.42 18.24 -0.92
CA LEU A 196 10.86 18.30 -0.61
C LEU A 196 11.14 19.19 0.60
N LEU A 197 10.43 20.30 0.74
CA LEU A 197 10.50 21.13 1.96
C LEU A 197 9.99 20.35 3.18
N ILE A 198 8.89 19.60 3.06
CA ILE A 198 8.37 18.74 4.12
C ILE A 198 9.39 17.65 4.48
N TYR A 199 10.02 17.01 3.50
CA TYR A 199 11.12 16.05 3.72
C TYR A 199 12.26 16.64 4.57
N LEU A 200 12.56 17.95 4.41
CA LEU A 200 13.54 18.64 5.23
C LEU A 200 13.05 18.87 6.67
N ILE A 201 11.79 19.27 6.85
CA ILE A 201 11.16 19.61 8.13
C ILE A 201 10.84 18.37 8.99
N MET A 202 10.59 17.22 8.36
CA MET A 202 10.14 16.02 9.07
C MET A 202 11.12 15.58 10.18
N PRO A 203 10.58 15.19 11.35
CA PRO A 203 11.39 14.92 12.52
C PRO A 203 12.27 13.68 12.34
N ASN A 204 13.49 13.73 12.85
CA ASN A 204 14.37 12.57 12.93
C ASN A 204 13.89 11.66 14.07
N ARG A 205 12.96 10.75 13.77
CA ARG A 205 12.45 9.77 14.73
C ARG A 205 13.11 8.42 14.54
N GLU A 206 13.35 7.73 15.64
CA GLU A 206 13.74 6.33 15.64
C GLU A 206 12.56 5.47 15.18
N ASN A 207 12.86 4.45 14.37
CA ASN A 207 11.87 3.53 13.85
C ASN A 207 11.16 2.89 15.06
N VAL A 208 9.82 2.83 15.10
CA VAL A 208 9.13 1.93 16.06
C VAL A 208 9.52 0.46 15.77
N VAL A 209 9.97 0.21 14.55
CA VAL A 209 10.54 -1.05 14.05
C VAL A 209 12.03 -1.21 14.46
N SER A 210 12.59 -0.34 15.31
CA SER A 210 13.98 -0.48 15.78
C SER A 210 14.19 -1.69 16.70
N SER A 211 13.14 -2.29 17.24
CA SER A 211 13.19 -3.61 17.89
C SER A 211 13.41 -4.76 16.90
N VAL A 212 13.23 -4.51 15.60
CA VAL A 212 13.60 -5.44 14.51
C VAL A 212 14.97 -5.05 13.92
N ASP A 213 15.57 -3.92 14.29
CA ASP A 213 16.86 -3.50 13.72
C ASP A 213 18.08 -4.21 14.34
N ASP A 214 17.93 -4.95 15.45
CA ASP A 214 18.92 -5.95 15.89
C ASP A 214 18.87 -7.25 15.04
N LEU A 215 17.82 -7.45 14.23
CA LEU A 215 17.73 -8.58 13.30
C LEU A 215 18.40 -8.30 11.94
N ARG A 216 18.73 -7.04 11.63
CA ARG A 216 18.97 -6.60 10.24
C ARG A 216 20.41 -6.64 9.73
N ILE A 217 21.31 -7.33 10.44
CA ILE A 217 22.57 -7.85 9.87
C ILE A 217 22.76 -9.31 10.35
N GLY A 218 21.64 -10.04 10.48
CA GLY A 218 21.57 -11.33 11.16
C GLY A 218 22.54 -12.34 10.55
N LYS A 219 23.64 -12.61 11.25
CA LYS A 219 24.45 -13.76 10.92
C LYS A 219 23.66 -14.99 11.34
N TYR A 220 23.42 -15.90 10.41
CA TYR A 220 22.68 -17.12 10.69
C TYR A 220 23.60 -18.18 11.23
N ILE A 221 23.09 -18.92 12.19
CA ILE A 221 23.73 -20.15 12.63
C ILE A 221 23.24 -21.24 11.68
N ILE A 222 24.19 -21.84 10.95
CA ILE A 222 23.97 -22.96 10.04
C ILE A 222 24.80 -24.18 10.46
N GLU A 223 24.33 -25.38 10.12
CA GLU A 223 24.96 -26.65 10.46
C GLU A 223 25.42 -27.34 9.18
N ALA A 224 26.71 -27.68 9.10
CA ALA A 224 27.34 -28.27 7.92
C ALA A 224 28.17 -29.50 8.32
N LYS A 225 27.91 -30.64 7.68
CA LYS A 225 28.72 -31.84 7.76
C LYS A 225 29.84 -31.79 6.72
N VAL A 226 31.02 -32.24 7.13
CA VAL A 226 32.21 -32.29 6.29
C VAL A 226 32.38 -33.71 5.77
N ASP A 227 32.24 -33.89 4.46
CA ASP A 227 32.45 -35.18 3.79
C ASP A 227 33.94 -35.40 3.45
N ASN A 228 34.28 -36.62 3.00
CA ASN A 228 35.67 -37.04 2.79
C ASN A 228 36.40 -36.26 1.69
N ASP A 229 35.64 -35.69 0.75
CA ASP A 229 36.08 -34.93 -0.41
C ASP A 229 36.07 -33.40 -0.17
N CYS A 230 35.82 -32.94 1.06
CA CYS A 230 35.68 -31.53 1.35
C CYS A 230 37.02 -30.76 1.33
N ASP A 231 37.04 -29.63 0.62
CA ASP A 231 38.18 -28.70 0.52
C ASP A 231 38.65 -28.13 1.88
N TRP A 232 37.82 -28.25 2.91
CA TRP A 232 38.12 -27.77 4.25
C TRP A 232 38.86 -28.79 5.12
N VAL A 233 38.95 -30.06 4.70
CA VAL A 233 39.68 -31.10 5.43
C VAL A 233 41.15 -30.74 5.55
N GLY A 234 41.68 -30.78 6.78
CA GLY A 234 43.08 -30.43 7.08
C GLY A 234 43.36 -28.93 7.20
N LYS A 235 42.46 -28.03 6.78
CA LYS A 235 42.59 -26.59 7.00
C LYS A 235 42.38 -26.24 8.49
N SER A 236 43.05 -25.18 8.94
CA SER A 236 42.82 -24.64 10.29
C SER A 236 41.54 -23.80 10.33
N ARG A 237 40.84 -23.82 11.46
CA ARG A 237 39.66 -22.97 11.69
C ARG A 237 39.87 -21.50 11.28
N ARG A 238 41.00 -20.89 11.71
CA ARG A 238 41.31 -19.48 11.44
C ARG A 238 41.51 -19.19 9.95
N ALA A 239 42.02 -20.15 9.18
CA ALA A 239 42.19 -19.99 7.74
C ALA A 239 40.82 -19.89 7.06
N ILE A 240 39.89 -20.79 7.40
CA ILE A 240 38.54 -20.82 6.83
C ILE A 240 37.74 -19.58 7.27
N GLU A 241 37.79 -19.22 8.56
CA GLU A 241 37.12 -18.01 9.06
C GLU A 241 37.59 -16.75 8.33
N ARG A 242 38.88 -16.65 7.99
CA ARG A 242 39.43 -15.49 7.26
C ARG A 242 39.13 -15.53 5.77
N GLU A 243 39.25 -16.69 5.14
CA GLU A 243 39.05 -16.90 3.70
C GLU A 243 37.59 -16.64 3.30
N TYR A 244 36.64 -17.17 4.07
CA TYR A 244 35.21 -17.03 3.78
C TYR A 244 34.54 -15.93 4.60
N GLY A 245 35.25 -15.32 5.56
CA GLY A 245 34.71 -14.29 6.44
C GLY A 245 33.46 -14.76 7.20
N ILE A 246 33.56 -15.95 7.79
CA ILE A 246 32.55 -16.61 8.62
C ILE A 246 33.13 -16.89 10.01
N LYS A 247 32.30 -17.35 10.95
CA LYS A 247 32.76 -17.72 12.29
C LYS A 247 32.31 -19.14 12.63
N ILE A 248 33.24 -20.04 12.91
CA ILE A 248 32.92 -21.42 13.28
C ILE A 248 32.65 -21.45 14.79
N LEU A 249 31.41 -21.63 15.21
CA LEU A 249 31.04 -21.63 16.63
C LEU A 249 31.50 -22.90 17.34
N SER A 250 31.26 -24.07 16.74
CA SER A 250 31.66 -25.36 17.29
C SER A 250 31.84 -26.42 16.21
N VAL A 251 32.53 -27.50 16.57
CA VAL A 251 32.69 -28.71 15.75
C VAL A 251 32.23 -29.89 16.61
N LEU A 252 31.30 -30.69 16.13
CA LEU A 252 30.79 -31.88 16.83
C LEU A 252 31.43 -33.15 16.23
N PRO A 253 31.70 -34.21 17.04
CA PRO A 253 31.35 -34.37 18.46
C PRO A 253 32.42 -33.87 19.47
N ARG A 254 33.57 -33.35 19.00
CA ARG A 254 34.71 -33.00 19.86
C ARG A 254 34.76 -31.52 20.26
N ARG A 255 34.84 -31.21 21.57
CA ARG A 255 35.24 -29.87 22.04
C ARG A 255 36.66 -29.56 21.54
N LEU A 256 36.78 -28.64 20.58
CA LEU A 256 38.05 -28.30 19.99
C LEU A 256 38.80 -27.21 20.78
N SER A 257 40.10 -27.43 21.00
CA SER A 257 41.07 -26.41 21.38
C SER A 257 41.37 -25.49 20.18
N ARG A 258 41.90 -24.28 20.43
CA ARG A 258 42.12 -23.20 19.43
C ARG A 258 43.03 -23.54 18.22
N LEU A 259 43.67 -24.71 18.19
CA LEU A 259 44.70 -25.13 17.20
C LEU A 259 44.28 -26.30 16.29
N SER A 260 43.03 -26.70 16.35
CA SER A 260 42.54 -27.91 15.69
C SER A 260 42.22 -27.71 14.21
N ARG A 261 42.58 -28.73 13.42
CA ARG A 261 42.26 -28.84 12.00
C ARG A 261 40.88 -29.48 11.83
N ILE A 262 40.20 -29.14 10.73
CA ILE A 262 38.94 -29.79 10.37
C ILE A 262 39.24 -31.20 9.88
N VAL A 263 38.44 -32.17 10.35
CA VAL A 263 38.55 -33.58 10.00
C VAL A 263 37.27 -34.00 9.29
N SER A 264 37.37 -34.90 8.31
CA SER A 264 36.22 -35.52 7.68
C SER A 264 35.28 -36.19 8.71
N GLY A 265 33.98 -36.16 8.45
CA GLY A 265 32.93 -36.68 9.31
C GLY A 265 32.54 -35.77 10.47
N SER A 266 33.15 -34.60 10.59
CA SER A 266 32.79 -33.61 11.61
C SER A 266 31.60 -32.75 11.19
N THR A 267 30.83 -32.26 12.17
CA THR A 267 29.73 -31.31 11.94
C THR A 267 30.12 -29.95 12.47
N LEU A 268 30.18 -28.96 11.59
CA LEU A 268 30.48 -27.57 11.86
C LEU A 268 29.19 -26.81 12.14
N ILE A 269 29.16 -26.08 13.25
CA ILE A 269 28.14 -25.07 13.51
C ILE A 269 28.78 -23.72 13.30
N MET A 270 28.23 -22.93 12.39
CA MET A 270 28.88 -21.72 11.89
C MET A 270 27.90 -20.57 11.82
N GLU A 271 28.39 -19.41 12.23
CA GLU A 271 27.72 -18.12 12.12
C GLU A 271 28.14 -17.49 10.78
N VAL A 272 27.17 -17.36 9.87
CA VAL A 272 27.35 -17.03 8.47
C VAL A 272 26.49 -15.81 8.09
N PRO A 273 27.06 -14.76 7.50
CA PRO A 273 26.31 -13.69 6.89
C PRO A 273 25.45 -14.17 5.71
N THR A 274 24.22 -13.67 5.56
CA THR A 274 23.23 -14.12 4.56
C THR A 274 23.78 -14.15 3.14
N ASP A 275 24.55 -13.13 2.75
CA ASP A 275 25.17 -12.97 1.43
C ASP A 275 26.17 -14.07 1.08
N LYS A 276 26.68 -14.79 2.09
CA LYS A 276 27.70 -15.84 1.92
C LYS A 276 27.17 -17.26 1.99
N ILE A 277 25.89 -17.43 2.33
CA ILE A 277 25.26 -18.76 2.39
C ILE A 277 25.34 -19.48 1.02
N PRO A 278 25.04 -18.84 -0.13
CA PRO A 278 25.14 -19.49 -1.44
C PRO A 278 26.56 -19.98 -1.76
N VAL A 279 27.56 -19.18 -1.39
CA VAL A 279 28.98 -19.52 -1.60
C VAL A 279 29.36 -20.73 -0.77
N ILE A 280 28.95 -20.79 0.49
CA ILE A 280 29.22 -21.93 1.38
C ILE A 280 28.51 -23.20 0.89
N SER A 281 27.26 -23.09 0.43
CA SER A 281 26.52 -24.25 -0.10
C SER A 281 27.12 -24.80 -1.40
N SER A 282 27.94 -24.01 -2.11
CA SER A 282 28.61 -24.43 -3.34
C SER A 282 29.95 -25.14 -3.12
N ILE A 283 30.41 -25.25 -1.87
CA ILE A 283 31.70 -25.88 -1.54
C ILE A 283 31.56 -27.40 -1.67
N GLY A 284 32.41 -27.99 -2.51
CA GLY A 284 32.49 -29.44 -2.69
C GLY A 284 32.76 -30.16 -1.36
N GLY A 285 32.02 -31.25 -1.12
CA GLY A 285 32.11 -32.06 0.11
C GLY A 285 31.58 -31.40 1.39
N LEU A 286 30.98 -30.22 1.33
CA LEU A 286 30.32 -29.60 2.50
C LEU A 286 28.80 -29.83 2.44
N SER A 287 28.32 -30.91 3.03
CA SER A 287 26.89 -31.21 3.10
C SER A 287 26.24 -30.46 4.26
N LEU A 288 25.40 -29.46 3.98
CA LEU A 288 24.58 -28.85 5.03
C LEU A 288 23.76 -29.98 5.71
N ALA A 289 23.67 -30.01 7.03
CA ALA A 289 23.19 -31.18 7.79
C ALA A 289 21.72 -31.57 7.51
N THR A 290 21.05 -30.81 6.65
CA THR A 290 19.73 -31.08 6.11
C THR A 290 19.75 -31.46 4.62
N THR A 291 20.86 -31.90 4.04
CA THR A 291 20.95 -32.27 2.61
C THR A 291 20.60 -33.74 2.37
N GLU A 292 19.31 -34.07 2.44
CA GLU A 292 18.76 -35.00 1.46
C GLU A 292 18.30 -34.19 0.24
N GLN A 293 18.56 -34.69 -0.95
CA GLN A 293 18.41 -33.97 -2.22
C GLN A 293 17.03 -33.29 -2.35
N ILE A 294 17.01 -31.96 -2.25
CA ILE A 294 15.98 -31.13 -2.88
C ILE A 294 16.76 -30.14 -3.73
N GLU A 295 16.80 -30.40 -5.03
CA GLU A 295 17.32 -29.45 -6.01
C GLU A 295 16.37 -28.25 -6.11
N GLY A 296 16.89 -27.03 -5.98
CA GLY A 296 16.26 -25.82 -6.52
C GLY A 296 15.04 -25.23 -5.78
N GLY A 297 15.12 -25.00 -4.46
CA GLY A 297 14.13 -24.19 -3.72
C GLY A 297 14.61 -22.77 -3.39
N GLU A 298 13.71 -21.79 -3.40
CA GLU A 298 14.02 -20.42 -2.94
C GLU A 298 14.20 -20.38 -1.42
N VAL A 299 15.08 -19.49 -0.93
CA VAL A 299 15.34 -19.30 0.50
C VAL A 299 14.58 -18.07 0.99
N ILE A 300 13.61 -18.28 1.89
CA ILE A 300 12.75 -17.24 2.45
C ILE A 300 13.12 -17.07 3.93
N GLU A 301 13.31 -15.83 4.34
CA GLU A 301 13.50 -15.49 5.75
C GLU A 301 12.14 -15.25 6.43
N ALA A 302 11.90 -15.86 7.58
CA ALA A 302 10.64 -15.76 8.32
C ALA A 302 10.89 -15.40 9.79
N LEU A 303 10.27 -14.32 10.27
CA LEU A 303 10.28 -13.90 11.67
C LEU A 303 9.25 -14.67 12.49
N VAL A 304 9.71 -15.19 13.63
CA VAL A 304 8.85 -15.71 14.69
C VAL A 304 8.22 -14.54 15.44
N THR A 305 6.92 -14.35 15.25
CA THR A 305 6.17 -13.29 15.95
C THR A 305 5.78 -13.73 17.36
N GLY A 306 5.34 -12.79 18.20
CA GLY A 306 4.81 -13.10 19.55
C GLY A 306 3.54 -13.95 19.54
N GLU A 307 2.81 -13.98 18.43
CA GLU A 307 1.58 -14.76 18.24
C GLU A 307 1.85 -16.12 17.59
N SER A 308 3.10 -16.41 17.22
CA SER A 308 3.47 -17.67 16.56
C SER A 308 3.29 -18.86 17.49
N SER A 309 2.66 -19.92 16.99
CA SER A 309 2.54 -21.20 17.70
C SER A 309 3.87 -21.98 17.79
N LEU A 310 4.94 -21.46 17.18
CA LEU A 310 6.29 -22.01 17.30
C LEU A 310 7.03 -21.57 18.57
N VAL A 311 6.50 -20.59 19.29
CA VAL A 311 7.14 -20.07 20.51
C VAL A 311 7.26 -21.18 21.55
N ASN A 312 8.49 -21.37 22.07
CA ASN A 312 8.90 -22.41 23.01
C ASN A 312 8.91 -23.85 22.46
N ASN A 313 8.75 -24.04 21.15
CA ASN A 313 8.96 -25.34 20.50
C ASN A 313 10.36 -25.42 19.87
N THR A 314 10.88 -26.64 19.71
CA THR A 314 12.14 -26.86 18.98
C THR A 314 11.88 -27.23 17.52
N ILE A 315 12.86 -27.02 16.64
CA ILE A 315 12.73 -27.39 15.22
C ILE A 315 12.53 -28.91 15.04
N ALA A 316 13.14 -29.73 15.91
CA ALA A 316 13.00 -31.17 15.87
C ALA A 316 11.54 -31.63 16.09
N ASP A 317 10.80 -30.95 16.96
CA ASP A 317 9.43 -31.33 17.33
C ASP A 317 8.43 -31.09 16.19
N LEU A 318 8.76 -30.18 15.27
CA LEU A 318 7.83 -29.67 14.27
C LEU A 318 7.75 -30.51 13.00
N ARG A 319 8.70 -31.44 12.78
CA ARG A 319 8.78 -32.31 11.60
C ARG A 319 8.48 -31.59 10.27
N ILE A 320 9.01 -30.36 10.15
CA ILE A 320 8.67 -29.41 9.08
C ILE A 320 8.89 -30.01 7.68
N SER A 321 9.98 -30.77 7.54
CA SER A 321 10.34 -31.44 6.28
C SER A 321 9.34 -32.53 5.87
N GLU A 322 8.82 -33.31 6.82
CA GLU A 322 7.86 -34.40 6.53
C GLU A 322 6.46 -33.85 6.21
N LYS A 323 6.04 -32.79 6.91
CA LYS A 323 4.66 -32.26 6.83
C LYS A 323 4.44 -31.28 5.68
N TYR A 324 5.44 -30.47 5.35
CA TYR A 324 5.31 -29.39 4.36
C TYR A 324 6.31 -29.47 3.21
N GLY A 325 7.30 -30.38 3.25
CA GLY A 325 8.36 -30.41 2.23
C GLY A 325 9.31 -29.21 2.29
N ILE A 326 9.36 -28.50 3.43
CA ILE A 326 10.21 -27.31 3.64
C ILE A 326 11.34 -27.64 4.59
N ARG A 327 12.48 -26.98 4.40
CA ARG A 327 13.69 -27.18 5.19
C ARG A 327 14.12 -25.91 5.92
N VAL A 328 14.50 -26.04 7.19
CA VAL A 328 15.15 -24.94 7.91
C VAL A 328 16.66 -25.01 7.65
N VAL A 329 17.20 -23.99 6.97
CA VAL A 329 18.62 -23.92 6.59
C VAL A 329 19.47 -23.17 7.62
N GLY A 330 18.84 -22.31 8.43
CA GLY A 330 19.52 -21.54 9.46
C GLY A 330 18.57 -20.82 10.39
N ILE A 331 19.10 -20.38 11.53
CA ILE A 331 18.37 -19.58 12.52
C ILE A 331 19.19 -18.34 12.88
N SER A 332 18.52 -17.20 13.03
CA SER A 332 19.02 -16.02 13.71
C SER A 332 18.33 -15.88 15.06
N THR A 333 19.10 -15.92 16.14
CA THR A 333 18.58 -15.94 17.53
C THR A 333 18.71 -14.59 18.24
N GLY A 334 18.84 -13.48 17.50
CA GLY A 334 19.00 -12.14 18.06
C GLY A 334 20.23 -11.99 18.98
N GLY A 335 21.30 -12.74 18.72
CA GLY A 335 22.53 -12.73 19.52
C GLY A 335 22.55 -13.68 20.72
N ARG A 336 21.48 -14.46 20.97
CA ARG A 336 21.48 -15.51 22.00
C ARG A 336 22.45 -16.62 21.61
N ARG A 337 23.31 -17.04 22.54
CA ARG A 337 24.27 -18.14 22.31
C ARG A 337 23.53 -19.46 22.15
N VAL A 338 23.71 -20.10 21.00
CA VAL A 338 23.25 -21.46 20.73
C VAL A 338 24.32 -22.45 21.18
N TYR A 339 23.92 -23.44 21.99
CA TYR A 339 24.76 -24.55 22.42
C TYR A 339 24.16 -25.85 21.89
N GLY A 340 24.93 -26.64 21.12
CA GLY A 340 24.42 -27.89 20.52
C GLY A 340 23.84 -27.72 19.12
N ARG A 341 23.12 -28.74 18.62
CA ARG A 341 22.54 -28.77 17.26
C ARG A 341 21.40 -27.77 17.08
N ILE A 342 21.24 -27.27 15.85
CA ILE A 342 20.18 -26.32 15.49
C ILE A 342 18.78 -26.90 15.75
N SER A 343 18.63 -28.22 15.59
CA SER A 343 17.36 -28.92 15.79
C SER A 343 16.78 -28.83 17.21
N HIS A 344 17.61 -28.60 18.23
CA HIS A 344 17.20 -28.54 19.64
C HIS A 344 17.06 -27.10 20.15
N VAL A 345 17.14 -26.10 19.28
CA VAL A 345 17.00 -24.70 19.67
C VAL A 345 15.53 -24.37 19.88
N GLU A 346 15.19 -23.91 21.09
CA GLU A 346 13.87 -23.35 21.39
C GLU A 346 13.68 -21.99 20.70
N LEU A 347 12.64 -21.89 19.89
CA LEU A 347 12.28 -20.67 19.18
C LEU A 347 11.59 -19.68 20.12
N LYS A 348 12.01 -18.42 20.06
CA LYS A 348 11.42 -17.32 20.82
C LYS A 348 10.91 -16.22 19.89
N PRO A 349 9.97 -15.38 20.34
CA PRO A 349 9.58 -14.20 19.59
C PRO A 349 10.81 -13.34 19.25
N GLY A 350 10.90 -12.93 17.98
CA GLY A 350 12.04 -12.18 17.46
C GLY A 350 13.17 -13.03 16.88
N ASP A 351 13.08 -14.37 16.91
CA ASP A 351 13.98 -15.20 16.10
C ASP A 351 13.60 -15.15 14.63
N ALA A 352 14.59 -15.34 13.74
CA ALA A 352 14.33 -15.53 12.31
C ALA A 352 14.78 -16.91 11.83
N LEU A 353 13.96 -17.52 10.99
CA LEU A 353 14.21 -18.81 10.34
C LEU A 353 14.53 -18.57 8.86
N LEU A 354 15.56 -19.24 8.35
CA LEU A 354 15.76 -19.40 6.91
C LEU A 354 15.08 -20.68 6.47
N LEU A 355 14.07 -20.54 5.62
CA LEU A 355 13.26 -21.63 5.09
C LEU A 355 13.59 -21.84 3.62
N MET A 356 13.81 -23.08 3.21
CA MET A 356 14.05 -23.45 1.82
C MET A 356 12.98 -24.43 1.36
N GLY A 357 12.30 -24.11 0.26
CA GLY A 357 11.20 -24.91 -0.27
C GLY A 357 10.48 -24.19 -1.42
N ASN A 358 9.35 -24.76 -1.86
CA ASN A 358 8.45 -24.10 -2.81
C ASN A 358 7.71 -22.95 -2.10
N GLU A 359 7.49 -21.82 -2.79
CA GLU A 359 6.89 -20.61 -2.23
C GLU A 359 5.50 -20.86 -1.63
N GLU A 360 4.68 -21.68 -2.29
CA GLU A 360 3.34 -22.03 -1.82
C GLU A 360 3.37 -22.81 -0.49
N ASP A 361 4.31 -23.76 -0.36
CA ASP A 361 4.47 -24.55 0.85
C ASP A 361 5.01 -23.69 1.98
N VAL A 362 6.02 -22.85 1.71
CA VAL A 362 6.57 -21.90 2.68
C VAL A 362 5.49 -20.93 3.18
N ALA A 363 4.70 -20.35 2.28
CA ALA A 363 3.59 -19.47 2.65
C ALA A 363 2.54 -20.20 3.51
N ARG A 364 2.25 -21.47 3.20
CA ARG A 364 1.33 -22.30 3.99
C ARG A 364 1.87 -22.56 5.40
N PHE A 365 3.13 -22.95 5.53
CA PHE A 365 3.78 -23.13 6.83
C PHE A 365 3.78 -21.83 7.64
N MET A 366 4.08 -20.71 7.01
CA MET A 366 4.06 -19.41 7.67
C MET A 366 2.66 -19.01 8.16
N GLY A 367 1.63 -19.28 7.37
CA GLY A 367 0.23 -19.06 7.75
C GLY A 367 -0.23 -19.94 8.91
N ASP A 368 0.08 -21.24 8.87
CA ASP A 368 -0.31 -22.21 9.90
C ASP A 368 0.32 -21.91 11.26
N TYR A 369 1.52 -21.31 11.26
CA TYR A 369 2.34 -21.10 12.45
C TYR A 369 2.53 -19.63 12.85
N GLY A 370 1.88 -18.68 12.16
CA GLY A 370 1.91 -17.25 12.53
C GLY A 370 3.27 -16.58 12.34
N LEU A 371 4.02 -16.97 11.30
CA LEU A 371 5.29 -16.36 10.92
C LEU A 371 5.09 -15.20 9.95
N VAL A 372 5.99 -14.21 9.98
CA VAL A 372 5.96 -13.06 9.06
C VAL A 372 7.22 -13.05 8.21
N ALA A 373 7.08 -12.90 6.89
CA ALA A 373 8.24 -12.90 6.00
C ALA A 373 9.12 -11.69 6.28
N MET A 374 10.37 -11.96 6.64
CA MET A 374 11.45 -10.98 6.66
C MET A 374 12.06 -11.01 5.27
N ARG A 375 12.33 -9.85 4.68
CA ARG A 375 12.88 -9.84 3.32
C ARG A 375 14.31 -10.41 3.33
N GLY A 376 14.45 -11.65 2.87
CA GLY A 376 15.68 -12.26 2.38
C GLY A 376 15.46 -12.75 0.94
N VAL A 377 16.25 -12.22 0.02
CA VAL A 377 16.55 -12.70 -1.35
C VAL A 377 15.59 -13.75 -1.95
N GLY A 378 14.46 -13.26 -2.46
CA GLY A 378 13.59 -13.98 -3.39
C GLY A 378 12.95 -12.91 -4.25
N ALA A 379 13.33 -12.86 -5.52
CA ALA A 379 12.75 -11.94 -6.46
C ALA A 379 11.23 -12.20 -6.47
N ARG A 380 10.39 -11.17 -6.27
CA ARG A 380 9.16 -11.19 -7.08
C ARG A 380 9.69 -11.36 -8.49
N LEU A 381 9.48 -12.53 -9.12
CA LEU A 381 9.90 -12.70 -10.50
C LEU A 381 9.25 -11.54 -11.25
N PHE A 382 10.07 -10.55 -11.60
CA PHE A 382 9.59 -9.33 -12.22
C PHE A 382 9.01 -9.77 -13.53
N ASN A 383 7.70 -9.94 -13.56
CA ASN A 383 7.02 -10.24 -14.80
C ASN A 383 6.71 -8.90 -15.43
N VAL A 384 7.79 -8.21 -15.84
CA VAL A 384 7.72 -6.89 -16.48
C VAL A 384 6.76 -6.94 -17.67
N ARG A 385 6.65 -8.09 -18.35
CA ARG A 385 5.64 -8.30 -19.40
C ARG A 385 4.22 -8.13 -18.86
N LYS A 386 3.85 -8.75 -17.72
CA LYS A 386 2.54 -8.54 -17.10
C LYS A 386 2.30 -7.07 -16.74
N GLY A 387 3.31 -6.38 -16.22
CA GLY A 387 3.23 -4.96 -15.90
C GLY A 387 3.03 -4.08 -17.14
N ILE A 388 3.78 -4.34 -18.20
CA ILE A 388 3.64 -3.66 -19.50
C ILE A 388 2.25 -3.92 -20.09
N VAL A 389 1.73 -5.15 -20.02
CA VAL A 389 0.37 -5.47 -20.49
C VAL A 389 -0.67 -4.70 -19.68
N ALA A 390 -0.54 -4.63 -18.35
CA ALA A 390 -1.45 -3.84 -17.50
C ALA A 390 -1.44 -2.35 -17.88
N ILE A 391 -0.26 -1.76 -18.09
CA ILE A 391 -0.12 -0.37 -18.55
C ILE A 391 -0.71 -0.18 -19.95
N ALA A 392 -0.41 -1.08 -20.89
CA ALA A 392 -0.88 -0.99 -22.27
C ALA A 392 -2.41 -1.04 -22.33
N VAL A 393 -3.02 -1.93 -21.55
CA VAL A 393 -4.47 -2.08 -21.46
C VAL A 393 -5.13 -0.86 -20.80
N LEU A 394 -4.53 -0.33 -19.74
CA LEU A 394 -4.99 0.91 -19.08
C LEU A 394 -4.96 2.12 -20.03
N VAL A 395 -3.83 2.31 -20.72
CA VAL A 395 -3.65 3.39 -21.71
C VAL A 395 -4.60 3.18 -22.88
N GLY A 396 -4.77 1.94 -23.34
CA GLY A 396 -5.71 1.57 -24.39
C GLY A 396 -7.16 1.91 -24.01
N ALA A 397 -7.62 1.55 -22.82
CA ALA A 397 -8.95 1.90 -22.32
C ALA A 397 -9.16 3.42 -22.22
N THR A 398 -8.14 4.13 -21.72
CA THR A 398 -8.17 5.59 -21.61
C THR A 398 -8.29 6.23 -23.00
N ILE A 399 -7.45 5.83 -23.96
CA ILE A 399 -7.50 6.34 -25.34
C ILE A 399 -8.84 6.00 -26.00
N ALA A 400 -9.33 4.76 -25.86
CA ALA A 400 -10.63 4.36 -26.39
C ALA A 400 -11.75 5.26 -25.88
N SER A 401 -11.75 5.55 -24.57
CA SER A 401 -12.76 6.43 -23.99
C SER A 401 -12.63 7.89 -24.44
N LEU A 402 -11.41 8.40 -24.65
CA LEU A 402 -11.18 9.72 -25.27
C LEU A 402 -11.68 9.81 -26.72
N LEU A 403 -11.65 8.69 -27.45
CA LEU A 403 -12.18 8.59 -28.81
C LEU A 403 -13.71 8.43 -28.84
N GLY A 404 -14.37 8.44 -27.68
CA GLY A 404 -15.83 8.40 -27.56
C GLY A 404 -16.41 7.01 -27.26
N VAL A 405 -15.59 6.00 -27.00
CA VAL A 405 -16.08 4.70 -26.50
C VAL A 405 -16.61 4.87 -25.08
N ASP A 406 -17.74 4.23 -24.77
CA ASP A 406 -18.29 4.22 -23.41
C ASP A 406 -17.24 3.77 -22.39
N MET A 407 -17.10 4.53 -21.30
CA MET A 407 -16.05 4.31 -20.29
C MET A 407 -16.21 2.94 -19.64
N THR A 408 -17.45 2.51 -19.37
CA THR A 408 -17.76 1.19 -18.81
C THR A 408 -17.24 0.09 -19.73
N LEU A 409 -17.57 0.17 -21.03
CA LEU A 409 -17.12 -0.82 -22.02
C LEU A 409 -15.60 -0.82 -22.17
N ALA A 410 -14.96 0.36 -22.24
CA ALA A 410 -13.52 0.47 -22.38
C ALA A 410 -12.76 -0.18 -21.21
N PHE A 411 -13.15 0.09 -19.97
CA PHE A 411 -12.48 -0.46 -18.80
C PHE A 411 -12.84 -1.92 -18.51
N LEU A 412 -14.09 -2.35 -18.79
CA LEU A 412 -14.47 -3.75 -18.71
C LEU A 412 -13.69 -4.61 -19.71
N THR A 413 -13.65 -4.20 -20.98
CA THR A 413 -12.89 -4.93 -22.01
C THR A 413 -11.40 -4.99 -21.70
N ALA A 414 -10.85 -3.91 -21.13
CA ALA A 414 -9.50 -3.89 -20.58
C ALA A 414 -9.29 -4.95 -19.48
N SER A 415 -10.14 -4.97 -18.46
CA SER A 415 -10.03 -5.97 -17.39
C SER A 415 -10.18 -7.41 -17.92
N LEU A 416 -11.06 -7.63 -18.89
CA LEU A 416 -11.23 -8.93 -19.56
C LEU A 416 -9.97 -9.31 -20.36
N ALA A 417 -9.37 -8.38 -21.09
CA ALA A 417 -8.14 -8.62 -21.84
C ALA A 417 -6.99 -9.07 -20.93
N LEU A 418 -6.88 -8.53 -19.72
CA LEU A 418 -5.88 -8.96 -18.73
C LEU A 418 -6.11 -10.37 -18.20
N ILE A 419 -7.37 -10.76 -18.03
CA ILE A 419 -7.73 -12.12 -17.62
C ILE A 419 -7.38 -13.10 -18.75
N LEU A 420 -7.76 -12.77 -19.99
CA LEU A 420 -7.49 -13.60 -21.16
C LEU A 420 -5.99 -13.68 -21.51
N SER A 421 -5.21 -12.65 -21.22
CA SER A 421 -3.76 -12.66 -21.46
C SER A 421 -2.98 -13.53 -20.47
N GLY A 422 -3.65 -14.14 -19.48
CA GLY A 422 -2.99 -14.91 -18.41
C GLY A 422 -2.13 -14.04 -17.48
N ALA A 423 -2.31 -12.71 -17.49
CA ALA A 423 -1.60 -11.84 -16.57
C ALA A 423 -2.07 -12.09 -15.12
N ILE A 424 -3.36 -12.41 -14.96
CA ILE A 424 -4.05 -12.61 -13.69
C ILE A 424 -4.31 -14.09 -13.45
N ASN A 425 -4.16 -14.54 -12.19
CA ASN A 425 -4.67 -15.84 -11.78
C ASN A 425 -6.19 -15.75 -11.56
N TYR A 426 -6.98 -16.35 -12.44
CA TYR A 426 -8.44 -16.31 -12.39
C TYR A 426 -9.02 -16.82 -11.05
N ARG A 427 -8.31 -17.70 -10.32
CA ARG A 427 -8.74 -18.20 -9.00
C ARG A 427 -8.71 -17.12 -7.92
N ARG A 428 -7.87 -16.09 -8.09
CA ARG A 428 -7.74 -14.96 -7.16
C ARG A 428 -8.38 -13.68 -7.69
N LEU A 429 -9.08 -13.72 -8.83
CA LEU A 429 -9.66 -12.54 -9.47
C LEU A 429 -10.53 -11.72 -8.52
N TYR A 430 -11.41 -12.38 -7.76
CA TYR A 430 -12.29 -11.71 -6.81
C TYR A 430 -11.55 -11.07 -5.61
N GLN A 431 -10.32 -11.50 -5.32
CA GLN A 431 -9.46 -10.92 -4.27
C GLN A 431 -8.77 -9.63 -4.74
N TYR A 432 -8.74 -9.36 -6.04
CA TYR A 432 -8.15 -8.12 -6.59
C TYR A 432 -9.08 -6.92 -6.41
N VAL A 433 -10.36 -7.19 -6.19
CA VAL A 433 -11.39 -6.17 -6.00
C VAL A 433 -11.66 -6.00 -4.50
N ASP A 434 -11.46 -4.79 -3.99
CA ASP A 434 -11.91 -4.40 -2.65
C ASP A 434 -13.42 -4.10 -2.70
N TRP A 435 -14.20 -5.13 -2.41
CA TRP A 435 -15.66 -5.08 -2.36
C TRP A 435 -16.18 -4.08 -1.33
N SER A 436 -15.42 -3.81 -0.26
CA SER A 436 -15.81 -2.82 0.75
C SER A 436 -15.92 -1.43 0.12
N VAL A 437 -14.95 -1.06 -0.72
CA VAL A 437 -14.92 0.24 -1.41
C VAL A 437 -16.06 0.35 -2.43
N LEU A 438 -16.33 -0.72 -3.20
CA LEU A 438 -17.42 -0.72 -4.20
C LEU A 438 -18.80 -0.61 -3.55
N VAL A 439 -19.07 -1.42 -2.52
CA VAL A 439 -20.34 -1.39 -1.78
C VAL A 439 -20.55 -0.03 -1.14
N PHE A 440 -19.52 0.52 -0.50
CA PHE A 440 -19.58 1.85 0.11
C PHE A 440 -19.86 2.93 -0.92
N MET A 441 -19.13 2.95 -2.03
CA MET A 441 -19.31 3.94 -3.10
C MET A 441 -20.73 3.86 -3.69
N ALA A 442 -21.21 2.68 -4.06
CA ALA A 442 -22.54 2.49 -4.62
C ALA A 442 -23.64 2.98 -3.66
N SER A 443 -23.48 2.64 -2.37
CA SER A 443 -24.46 3.01 -1.34
C SER A 443 -24.46 4.50 -1.04
N PHE A 444 -23.29 5.12 -1.01
CA PHE A 444 -23.17 6.55 -0.75
C PHE A 444 -23.52 7.41 -1.97
N LEU A 445 -23.39 6.90 -3.20
CA LEU A 445 -23.98 7.54 -4.37
C LEU A 445 -25.49 7.72 -4.22
N ALA A 446 -26.19 6.71 -3.68
CA ALA A 446 -27.61 6.80 -3.38
C ALA A 446 -27.91 7.89 -2.35
N LEU A 447 -27.06 8.07 -1.33
CA LEU A 447 -27.18 9.17 -0.37
C LEU A 447 -27.02 10.53 -1.05
N GLY A 448 -26.00 10.70 -1.90
CA GLY A 448 -25.79 11.94 -2.65
C GLY A 448 -26.99 12.29 -3.54
N TYR A 449 -27.50 11.30 -4.28
CA TYR A 449 -28.70 11.47 -5.09
C TYR A 449 -29.94 11.80 -4.24
N ALA A 450 -30.13 11.12 -3.10
CA ALA A 450 -31.24 11.40 -2.18
C ALA A 450 -31.19 12.84 -1.63
N MET A 451 -29.99 13.41 -1.42
CA MET A 451 -29.84 14.81 -1.02
C MET A 451 -30.31 15.78 -2.11
N SER A 452 -30.02 15.50 -3.38
CA SER A 452 -30.52 16.29 -4.52
C SER A 452 -32.02 16.12 -4.71
N SER A 453 -32.51 14.88 -4.79
CA SER A 453 -33.92 14.59 -5.13
C SER A 453 -34.91 14.99 -4.03
N SER A 454 -34.51 14.95 -2.76
CA SER A 454 -35.31 15.47 -1.63
C SER A 454 -35.32 17.00 -1.54
N GLY A 455 -34.45 17.68 -2.30
CA GLY A 455 -34.21 19.12 -2.19
C GLY A 455 -33.42 19.53 -0.95
N LEU A 456 -32.93 18.59 -0.12
CA LEU A 456 -32.15 18.90 1.08
C LEU A 456 -30.88 19.69 0.74
N SER A 457 -30.20 19.36 -0.36
CA SER A 457 -29.00 20.08 -0.82
C SER A 457 -29.27 21.57 -1.05
N THR A 458 -30.42 21.91 -1.64
CA THR A 458 -30.84 23.30 -1.87
C THR A 458 -31.07 24.06 -0.57
N VAL A 459 -31.64 23.41 0.45
CA VAL A 459 -31.87 24.04 1.76
C VAL A 459 -30.54 24.32 2.46
N ILE A 460 -29.62 23.35 2.44
CA ILE A 460 -28.28 23.53 3.03
C ILE A 460 -27.53 24.66 2.28
N ALA A 461 -27.61 24.67 0.95
CA ALA A 461 -26.95 25.69 0.13
C ALA A 461 -27.48 27.12 0.39
N HIS A 462 -28.74 27.30 0.80
CA HIS A 462 -29.28 28.61 1.15
C HIS A 462 -28.69 29.17 2.45
N VAL A 463 -28.29 28.30 3.38
CA VAL A 463 -27.71 28.70 4.67
C VAL A 463 -26.19 28.89 4.55
N LEU A 464 -25.56 28.19 3.62
CA LEU A 464 -24.13 28.32 3.36
C LEU A 464 -23.83 29.62 2.56
N PRO A 465 -22.79 30.38 2.96
CA PRO A 465 -22.32 31.48 2.14
C PRO A 465 -21.90 30.98 0.75
N LYS A 466 -22.31 31.66 -0.32
CA LYS A 466 -21.98 31.33 -1.72
C LYS A 466 -20.52 31.66 -2.10
N SER A 467 -19.58 31.27 -1.25
CA SER A 467 -18.15 31.47 -1.43
C SER A 467 -17.48 30.14 -1.75
N LEU A 468 -16.75 30.08 -2.86
CA LEU A 468 -15.97 28.90 -3.25
C LEU A 468 -14.89 28.56 -2.22
N ILE A 469 -14.34 29.56 -1.51
CA ILE A 469 -13.38 29.34 -0.42
C ILE A 469 -14.06 28.61 0.75
N ILE A 470 -15.26 29.03 1.13
CA ILE A 470 -16.00 28.39 2.22
C ILE A 470 -16.41 26.97 1.81
N LEU A 471 -16.86 26.78 0.57
CA LEU A 471 -17.15 25.47 -0.01
C LEU A 471 -15.92 24.54 0.05
N PHE A 472 -14.74 25.06 -0.33
CA PHE A 472 -13.48 24.31 -0.25
C PHE A 472 -13.16 23.92 1.19
N LEU A 473 -13.17 24.89 2.12
CA LEU A 473 -12.77 24.67 3.51
C LEU A 473 -13.69 23.67 4.21
N ILE A 474 -15.00 23.78 4.02
CA ILE A 474 -15.97 22.82 4.58
C ILE A 474 -15.73 21.42 4.00
N THR A 475 -15.58 21.30 2.68
CA THR A 475 -15.29 20.01 2.03
C THR A 475 -13.99 19.40 2.55
N ALA A 476 -12.92 20.20 2.68
CA ALA A 476 -11.63 19.76 3.18
C ALA A 476 -11.70 19.32 4.65
N ILE A 477 -12.43 20.04 5.50
CA ILE A 477 -12.66 19.65 6.90
C ILE A 477 -13.40 18.31 6.95
N LEU A 478 -14.52 18.18 6.23
CA LEU A 478 -15.28 16.92 6.19
C LEU A 478 -14.40 15.76 5.72
N ALA A 479 -13.58 15.96 4.69
CA ALA A 479 -12.69 14.95 4.16
C ALA A 479 -11.65 14.47 5.20
N ASN A 480 -11.15 15.39 6.03
CA ASN A 480 -10.12 15.06 7.03
C ASN A 480 -10.69 14.43 8.31
N PHE A 481 -11.92 14.77 8.70
CA PHE A 481 -12.53 14.25 9.94
C PHE A 481 -13.35 12.98 9.72
N ILE A 482 -14.04 12.88 8.59
CA ILE A 482 -14.91 11.76 8.25
C ILE A 482 -14.16 10.82 7.29
N ASN A 483 -14.14 11.15 6.00
CA ASN A 483 -13.31 10.57 4.94
C ASN A 483 -13.59 11.35 3.64
N ASN A 484 -12.68 11.23 2.68
CA ASN A 484 -12.75 11.89 1.37
C ASN A 484 -14.03 11.58 0.57
N VAL A 485 -14.43 10.32 0.53
CA VAL A 485 -15.61 9.85 -0.22
C VAL A 485 -16.90 10.47 0.31
N THR A 486 -17.15 10.39 1.60
CA THR A 486 -18.32 10.98 2.24
C THR A 486 -18.36 12.49 2.05
N ALA A 487 -17.22 13.18 2.14
CA ALA A 487 -17.16 14.62 1.87
C ALA A 487 -17.56 14.95 0.42
N ALA A 488 -17.07 14.21 -0.56
CA ALA A 488 -17.46 14.39 -1.96
C ALA A 488 -18.96 14.15 -2.17
N VAL A 489 -19.51 13.08 -1.60
CA VAL A 489 -20.94 12.72 -1.70
C VAL A 489 -21.85 13.79 -1.12
N ILE A 490 -21.50 14.35 0.04
CA ILE A 490 -22.32 15.36 0.72
C ILE A 490 -22.23 16.72 0.01
N MET A 491 -21.02 17.10 -0.40
CA MET A 491 -20.75 18.45 -0.89
C MET A 491 -21.08 18.62 -2.37
N THR A 492 -21.08 17.55 -3.17
CA THR A 492 -21.40 17.63 -4.61
C THR A 492 -22.83 18.08 -4.88
N PRO A 493 -23.89 17.47 -4.28
CA PRO A 493 -25.26 17.96 -4.40
C PRO A 493 -25.42 19.43 -4.02
N ILE A 494 -24.67 19.90 -3.02
CA ILE A 494 -24.67 21.30 -2.58
C ILE A 494 -23.98 22.18 -3.63
N ALA A 495 -22.83 21.76 -4.15
CA ALA A 495 -22.08 22.47 -5.19
C ALA A 495 -22.87 22.58 -6.50
N LEU A 496 -23.70 21.59 -6.84
CA LEU A 496 -24.56 21.62 -8.02
C LEU A 496 -25.60 22.75 -8.00
N THR A 497 -25.93 23.28 -6.81
CA THR A 497 -26.85 24.42 -6.66
C THR A 497 -26.18 25.80 -6.86
N TYR A 498 -24.86 25.85 -7.05
CA TYR A 498 -24.14 27.11 -7.25
C TYR A 498 -24.40 27.67 -8.65
N PRO A 499 -24.26 29.01 -8.85
CA PRO A 499 -24.49 29.63 -10.16
C PRO A 499 -23.63 29.05 -11.28
N ASN A 500 -22.41 28.59 -10.96
CA ASN A 500 -21.57 27.83 -11.87
C ASN A 500 -21.28 26.44 -11.26
N PRO A 501 -22.13 25.44 -11.54
CA PRO A 501 -22.01 24.09 -10.98
C PRO A 501 -20.67 23.44 -11.30
N LEU A 502 -20.17 23.61 -12.53
CA LEU A 502 -18.90 22.99 -12.95
C LEU A 502 -17.71 23.50 -12.13
N ILE A 503 -17.65 24.82 -11.90
CA ILE A 503 -16.61 25.42 -11.05
C ILE A 503 -16.74 24.92 -9.60
N ALA A 504 -17.95 24.94 -9.04
CA ALA A 504 -18.18 24.53 -7.66
C ALA A 504 -17.86 23.03 -7.44
N VAL A 505 -18.23 22.18 -8.38
CA VAL A 505 -17.91 20.74 -8.35
C VAL A 505 -16.40 20.51 -8.49
N THR A 506 -15.72 21.29 -9.33
CA THR A 506 -14.25 21.25 -9.41
C THR A 506 -13.60 21.62 -8.07
N VAL A 507 -14.15 22.62 -7.36
CA VAL A 507 -13.69 22.97 -6.01
C VAL A 507 -13.90 21.82 -5.03
N VAL A 508 -15.05 21.15 -5.08
CA VAL A 508 -15.33 19.97 -4.24
C VAL A 508 -14.36 18.82 -4.56
N ALA A 509 -14.07 18.55 -5.83
CA ALA A 509 -13.11 17.53 -6.25
C ALA A 509 -11.70 17.79 -5.70
N MET A 510 -11.23 19.03 -5.81
CA MET A 510 -9.91 19.41 -5.28
C MET A 510 -9.87 19.35 -3.75
N ALA A 511 -10.94 19.79 -3.08
CA ALA A 511 -11.02 19.85 -1.63
C ALA A 511 -11.20 18.48 -0.97
N SER A 512 -12.06 17.62 -1.52
CA SER A 512 -12.39 16.30 -0.93
C SER A 512 -11.17 15.37 -0.87
N THR A 513 -10.20 15.60 -1.75
CA THR A 513 -8.95 14.85 -1.82
C THR A 513 -7.84 15.44 -0.94
N THR A 514 -8.09 16.50 -0.15
CA THR A 514 -7.08 17.14 0.74
C THR A 514 -6.92 16.45 2.10
N THR A 515 -6.89 15.12 2.12
CA THR A 515 -6.86 14.30 3.34
C THR A 515 -5.47 14.25 4.01
N PHE A 516 -4.84 15.40 4.19
CA PHE A 516 -3.46 15.52 4.68
C PHE A 516 -3.34 15.83 6.17
N LEU A 517 -4.36 16.45 6.79
CA LEU A 517 -4.25 17.04 8.13
C LEU A 517 -4.19 16.00 9.25
N THR A 518 -4.71 14.79 9.02
CA THR A 518 -4.71 13.72 10.01
C THR A 518 -4.18 12.42 9.40
N PRO A 519 -3.62 11.52 10.22
CA PRO A 519 -3.20 10.21 9.71
C PRO A 519 -4.39 9.31 9.36
N PHE A 520 -5.57 9.59 9.91
CA PHE A 520 -6.75 8.74 9.81
C PHE A 520 -7.68 9.09 8.65
N SER A 521 -7.46 10.22 8.00
CA SER A 521 -8.29 10.70 6.89
C SER A 521 -8.10 9.90 5.60
N HIS A 522 -6.99 9.16 5.48
CA HIS A 522 -6.68 8.38 4.29
C HIS A 522 -5.93 7.08 4.64
N PRO A 523 -6.27 5.92 4.05
CA PRO A 523 -5.56 4.67 4.35
C PRO A 523 -4.07 4.74 4.01
N ALA A 524 -3.68 5.47 2.95
CA ALA A 524 -2.28 5.66 2.59
C ALA A 524 -1.48 6.41 3.68
N ASN A 525 -2.11 7.29 4.46
CA ASN A 525 -1.47 7.96 5.59
C ASN A 525 -1.28 6.99 6.76
N LEU A 526 -2.25 6.10 7.02
CA LEU A 526 -2.13 5.10 8.09
C LEU A 526 -0.97 4.14 7.86
N LEU A 527 -0.72 3.74 6.61
CA LEU A 527 0.41 2.88 6.25
C LEU A 527 1.77 3.47 6.65
N VAL A 528 1.89 4.79 6.62
CA VAL A 528 3.15 5.48 6.96
C VAL A 528 3.19 6.00 8.38
N TYR A 529 2.03 6.15 9.03
CA TYR A 529 1.90 6.68 10.39
C TYR A 529 2.72 5.89 11.40
N ASN A 530 2.50 4.58 11.47
CA ASN A 530 3.19 3.71 12.43
C ASN A 530 4.67 3.47 12.07
N PRO A 531 5.03 3.09 10.83
CA PRO A 531 6.43 2.85 10.47
C PRO A 531 7.31 4.10 10.59
N GLY A 532 6.74 5.29 10.36
CA GLY A 532 7.44 6.57 10.53
C GLY A 532 7.49 7.09 11.97
N GLY A 533 6.78 6.46 12.91
CA GLY A 533 6.70 6.90 14.31
C GLY A 533 6.10 8.30 14.47
N TYR A 534 5.23 8.71 13.55
CA TYR A 534 4.68 10.06 13.50
C TYR A 534 3.67 10.31 14.63
N LYS A 535 3.47 11.58 14.97
CA LYS A 535 2.37 12.06 15.82
C LYS A 535 1.34 12.81 14.96
N PRO A 536 0.09 12.95 15.39
CA PRO A 536 -0.92 13.73 14.67
C PRO A 536 -0.47 15.18 14.37
N LYS A 537 0.35 15.77 15.24
CA LYS A 537 0.95 17.11 15.02
C LYS A 537 1.82 17.17 13.77
N ASP A 538 2.53 16.09 13.41
CA ASP A 538 3.40 16.07 12.23
C ASP A 538 2.56 16.18 10.94
N TYR A 539 1.39 15.51 10.92
CA TYR A 539 0.39 15.59 9.85
C TYR A 539 -0.25 16.96 9.77
N LEU A 540 -0.57 17.58 10.91
CA LEU A 540 -1.15 18.92 10.92
C LEU A 540 -0.18 19.93 10.28
N ILE A 541 1.09 19.89 10.65
CA ILE A 541 2.12 20.81 10.11
C ILE A 541 2.33 20.58 8.61
N ALA A 542 2.63 19.35 8.21
CA ALA A 542 2.88 19.03 6.80
C ALA A 542 1.63 19.21 5.94
N GLY A 543 0.49 18.76 6.45
CA GLY A 543 -0.78 18.77 5.73
C GLY A 543 -1.34 20.16 5.52
N THR A 544 -1.15 21.10 6.47
CA THR A 544 -1.57 22.50 6.27
C THR A 544 -0.83 23.14 5.10
N LEU A 545 0.47 22.87 4.91
CA LEU A 545 1.22 23.42 3.77
C LEU A 545 0.65 22.96 2.43
N ILE A 546 0.37 21.66 2.29
CA ILE A 546 -0.21 21.11 1.06
C ILE A 546 -1.67 21.54 0.88
N LEU A 547 -2.46 21.60 1.96
CA LEU A 547 -3.85 22.08 1.88
C LEU A 547 -3.91 23.53 1.39
N LEU A 548 -3.04 24.41 1.90
CA LEU A 548 -2.96 25.80 1.46
C LEU A 548 -2.53 25.90 0.00
N LEU A 549 -1.55 25.10 -0.44
CA LEU A 549 -1.20 25.01 -1.86
C LEU A 549 -2.43 24.66 -2.72
N VAL A 550 -3.12 23.58 -2.37
CA VAL A 550 -4.27 23.09 -3.13
C VAL A 550 -5.38 24.14 -3.15
N LEU A 551 -5.66 24.80 -2.01
CA LEU A 551 -6.60 25.90 -1.92
C LEU A 551 -6.22 27.04 -2.88
N ILE A 552 -4.99 27.55 -2.78
CA ILE A 552 -4.53 28.69 -3.57
C ILE A 552 -4.60 28.36 -5.07
N VAL A 553 -4.04 27.22 -5.49
CA VAL A 553 -4.05 26.81 -6.91
C VAL A 553 -5.49 26.64 -7.40
N THR A 554 -6.37 25.99 -6.62
CA THR A 554 -7.79 25.84 -6.97
C THR A 554 -8.48 27.19 -7.14
N MET A 555 -8.24 28.14 -6.23
CA MET A 555 -8.88 29.46 -6.29
C MET A 555 -8.36 30.32 -7.45
N VAL A 556 -7.08 30.19 -7.82
CA VAL A 556 -6.51 30.87 -8.99
C VAL A 556 -7.14 30.33 -10.28
N PHE A 557 -7.21 29.01 -10.44
CA PHE A 557 -7.78 28.39 -11.65
C PHE A 557 -9.29 28.59 -11.79
N THR A 558 -10.01 28.68 -10.67
CA THR A 558 -11.45 28.96 -10.69
C THR A 558 -11.79 30.45 -10.84
N GLY A 559 -10.77 31.32 -10.95
CA GLY A 559 -10.94 32.76 -11.10
C GLY A 559 -11.40 33.49 -9.83
N SER A 560 -11.43 32.80 -8.69
CA SER A 560 -11.85 33.33 -7.38
C SER A 560 -10.78 34.23 -6.76
N LEU A 561 -9.50 33.91 -6.98
CA LEU A 561 -8.38 34.82 -6.73
C LEU A 561 -7.96 35.43 -8.07
N ARG A 562 -8.41 36.66 -8.36
CA ARG A 562 -7.75 37.47 -9.39
C ARG A 562 -6.43 37.96 -8.81
N ILE A 563 -5.34 37.26 -9.14
CA ILE A 563 -4.00 37.84 -8.99
C ILE A 563 -3.91 38.91 -10.06
N THR A 564 -4.18 40.16 -9.68
CA THR A 564 -3.84 41.31 -10.51
C THR A 564 -2.33 41.44 -10.37
N ILE A 565 -1.61 40.97 -11.39
CA ILE A 565 -0.16 41.17 -11.52
C ILE A 565 0.08 42.61 -11.93
#